data_AF-A0A1I5GKT1-F1
#
_entry.id   AF-A0A1I5GKT1-F1
#
_cell.length_a   1.000
_cell.length_b   1.000
_cell.length_c   1.000
_cell.angle_alpha   90.00
_cell.angle_beta   90.00
_cell.angle_gamma   90.00
#
_symmetry.space_group_name_H-M   'P 1'
#
loop_
_entity.id
_entity.type
_entity.pdbx_description
1 polymer ?
#
loop_
_entity_poly.entity_id
_entity_poly.type
_entity_poly.pdbx_seq_one_letter_code
_entity_poly.pdbx_strand_id
1 'polypeptide(L)'
;MDIVAILQENWAVIEGAPLAAFLLVLLGAVAGYWLSGRIYAGSDGALRDRLAHKDERISELEKRLADGVSAPQVVPDEPDAIIQGERVVGKMIAPRLELGEGRVYANAIRGDENFNPDAVFRFRGRQLSVEKADARMESKGAFGRGTALSNVVCKVVET
;
A
#
# COMPACT_ATOMS: atom_id res chain seq x y z
N MET A 1 43.80 -70.93 15.79
CA MET A 1 43.78 -69.81 14.84
C MET A 1 44.64 -68.73 15.45
N ASP A 2 45.83 -68.51 14.92
CA ASP A 2 46.87 -67.71 15.59
C ASP A 2 46.69 -66.22 15.23
N ILE A 3 46.12 -65.47 16.16
CA ILE A 3 45.74 -64.06 15.98
C ILE A 3 46.99 -63.19 15.72
N VAL A 4 48.15 -63.61 16.24
CA VAL A 4 49.42 -62.89 16.08
C VAL A 4 49.91 -62.95 14.62
N ALA A 5 49.73 -64.09 13.94
CA ALA A 5 50.12 -64.25 12.55
C ALA A 5 49.29 -63.34 11.61
N ILE A 6 47.98 -63.20 11.88
CA ILE A 6 47.07 -62.34 11.13
C ILE A 6 47.44 -60.85 11.31
N LEU A 7 47.86 -60.45 12.52
CA LEU A 7 48.27 -59.08 12.83
C LEU A 7 49.60 -58.71 12.15
N GLN A 8 50.55 -59.64 12.05
CA GLN A 8 51.82 -59.42 11.36
C GLN A 8 51.64 -59.30 9.85
N GLU A 9 50.77 -60.12 9.26
CA GLU A 9 50.47 -60.08 7.82
C GLU A 9 49.82 -58.75 7.41
N ASN A 10 49.01 -58.14 8.28
CA ASN A 10 48.29 -56.90 8.01
C ASN A 10 48.92 -55.66 8.67
N TRP A 11 50.17 -55.76 9.16
CA TRP A 11 50.83 -54.72 9.93
C TRP A 11 50.88 -53.37 9.20
N ALA A 12 51.15 -53.38 7.89
CA ALA A 12 51.17 -52.19 7.05
C ALA A 12 49.82 -51.47 6.98
N VAL A 13 48.71 -52.22 7.06
CA VAL A 13 47.34 -51.66 7.08
C VAL A 13 47.05 -51.03 8.44
N ILE A 14 47.52 -51.66 9.52
CA ILE A 14 47.34 -51.16 10.89
C ILE A 14 48.13 -49.85 11.10
N GLU A 15 49.33 -49.77 10.55
CA GLU A 15 50.18 -48.57 10.65
C GLU A 15 49.69 -47.42 9.74
N GLY A 16 49.10 -47.75 8.58
CA GLY A 16 48.55 -46.76 7.64
C GLY A 16 47.12 -46.30 7.95
N ALA A 17 46.35 -47.06 8.74
CA ALA A 17 44.94 -46.78 9.03
C ALA A 17 44.68 -45.41 9.68
N PRO A 18 45.49 -44.93 10.64
CA PRO A 18 45.28 -43.60 11.24
C PRO A 18 45.42 -42.48 10.21
N LEU A 19 46.38 -42.60 9.29
CA LEU A 19 46.67 -41.60 8.27
C LEU A 19 45.60 -41.59 7.19
N ALA A 20 45.11 -42.76 6.79
CA ALA A 20 43.96 -42.88 5.88
C ALA A 20 42.68 -42.29 6.45
N ALA A 21 42.39 -42.53 7.73
CA ALA A 21 41.24 -41.94 8.42
C ALA A 21 41.35 -40.41 8.47
N PHE A 22 42.55 -39.88 8.76
CA PHE A 22 42.80 -38.44 8.79
C PHE A 22 42.58 -37.79 7.42
N LEU A 23 43.08 -38.42 6.34
CA LEU A 23 42.89 -37.95 4.97
C LEU A 23 41.41 -37.93 4.57
N LEU A 24 40.61 -38.94 4.96
CA LEU A 24 39.17 -38.97 4.69
C LEU A 24 38.43 -37.85 5.41
N VAL A 25 38.77 -37.57 6.67
CA VAL A 25 38.19 -36.44 7.42
C VAL A 25 38.56 -35.11 6.76
N LEU A 26 39.80 -34.95 6.33
CA LEU A 26 40.28 -33.75 5.64
C LEU A 26 39.55 -33.55 4.30
N LEU A 27 39.38 -34.61 3.51
CA LEU A 27 38.61 -34.58 2.26
C LEU A 27 37.15 -34.22 2.52
N GLY A 28 36.53 -34.77 3.56
CA GLY A 28 35.17 -34.44 3.96
C GLY A 28 35.03 -32.97 4.35
N ALA A 29 35.98 -32.42 5.11
CA ALA A 29 35.98 -31.02 5.52
C ALA A 29 36.14 -30.06 4.31
N VAL A 30 37.05 -30.37 3.38
CA VAL A 30 37.25 -29.57 2.16
C VAL A 30 36.03 -29.64 1.24
N ALA A 31 35.46 -30.84 1.04
CA ALA A 31 34.25 -31.01 0.26
C ALA A 31 33.06 -30.27 0.89
N GLY A 32 32.91 -30.35 2.21
CA GLY A 32 31.89 -29.63 2.96
C GLY A 32 32.03 -28.11 2.82
N TYR A 33 33.23 -27.58 3.00
CA TYR A 33 33.51 -26.14 2.84
C TYR A 33 33.21 -25.65 1.41
N TRP A 34 33.61 -26.41 0.40
CA TRP A 34 33.38 -26.06 -1.00
C TRP A 34 31.89 -26.11 -1.37
N LEU A 35 31.16 -27.12 -0.88
CA LEU A 35 29.72 -27.25 -1.11
C LEU A 35 28.93 -26.15 -0.38
N SER A 36 29.29 -25.84 0.86
CA SER A 36 28.70 -24.73 1.62
C SER A 36 28.92 -23.40 0.91
N GLY A 37 30.15 -23.09 0.47
CA GLY A 37 30.43 -21.85 -0.26
C GLY A 37 29.57 -21.68 -1.52
N ARG A 38 29.28 -22.77 -2.24
CA ARG A 38 28.44 -22.75 -3.44
C ARG A 38 26.96 -22.50 -3.13
N ILE A 39 26.45 -23.04 -2.01
CA ILE A 39 25.08 -22.83 -1.56
C ILE A 39 24.88 -21.39 -1.07
N TYR A 40 25.83 -20.87 -0.28
CA TYR A 40 25.77 -19.49 0.23
C TYR A 40 25.89 -18.44 -0.89
N ALA A 41 26.74 -18.67 -1.91
CA ALA A 41 26.83 -17.80 -3.07
C ALA A 41 25.52 -17.74 -3.88
N GLY A 42 24.77 -18.86 -3.95
CA GLY A 42 23.46 -18.91 -4.60
C GLY A 42 22.36 -18.17 -3.83
N SER A 43 22.39 -18.21 -2.49
CA SER A 43 21.41 -17.48 -1.67
C SER A 43 21.62 -15.98 -1.74
N ASP A 44 22.87 -15.49 -1.75
CA ASP A 44 23.16 -14.06 -1.82
C ASP A 44 22.78 -13.45 -3.16
N GLY A 45 22.93 -14.19 -4.27
CA GLY A 45 22.43 -13.79 -5.58
C GLY A 45 20.91 -13.64 -5.60
N ALA A 46 20.19 -14.64 -5.08
CA ALA A 46 18.72 -14.59 -5.01
C ALA A 46 18.19 -13.47 -4.09
N LEU A 47 18.92 -13.14 -3.02
CA LEU A 47 18.60 -12.02 -2.13
C LEU A 47 18.85 -10.67 -2.82
N ARG A 48 19.94 -10.54 -3.59
CA ARG A 48 20.23 -9.34 -4.39
C ARG A 48 19.21 -9.10 -5.49
N ASP A 49 18.79 -10.13 -6.21
CA ASP A 49 17.77 -10.00 -7.26
C ASP A 49 16.41 -9.61 -6.66
N ARG A 50 16.07 -10.13 -5.48
CA ARG A 50 14.86 -9.71 -4.75
C ARG A 50 14.92 -8.28 -4.25
N LEU A 51 16.10 -7.80 -3.85
CA LEU A 51 16.30 -6.40 -3.46
C LEU A 51 16.20 -5.48 -4.67
N ALA A 52 16.87 -5.81 -5.78
CA ALA A 52 16.79 -5.05 -7.02
C ALA A 52 15.35 -4.95 -7.54
N HIS A 53 14.59 -6.04 -7.51
CA HIS A 53 13.19 -6.03 -7.92
C HIS A 53 12.29 -5.23 -6.98
N LYS A 54 12.62 -5.18 -5.67
CA LYS A 54 11.92 -4.31 -4.72
C LYS A 54 12.25 -2.85 -4.93
N ASP A 55 13.51 -2.51 -5.18
CA ASP A 55 13.94 -1.13 -5.46
C ASP A 55 13.30 -0.60 -6.75
N GLU A 56 13.19 -1.42 -7.79
CA GLU A 56 12.51 -1.04 -9.03
C GLU A 56 11.01 -0.77 -8.78
N ARG A 57 10.34 -1.63 -8.00
CA ARG A 57 8.95 -1.40 -7.57
C ARG A 57 8.79 -0.16 -6.70
N ILE A 58 9.74 0.13 -5.82
CA ILE A 58 9.72 1.34 -5.00
C ILE A 58 9.90 2.56 -5.90
N SER A 59 10.84 2.54 -6.85
CA SER A 59 11.03 3.65 -7.79
C SER A 59 9.80 3.89 -8.67
N GLU A 60 9.11 2.82 -9.09
CA GLU A 60 7.87 2.96 -9.86
C GLU A 60 6.71 3.43 -8.99
N LEU A 61 6.62 3.02 -7.73
CA LEU A 61 5.65 3.54 -6.78
C LEU A 61 5.94 5.01 -6.45
N GLU A 62 7.20 5.39 -6.24
CA GLU A 62 7.62 6.78 -6.04
C GLU A 62 7.33 7.62 -7.27
N LYS A 63 7.54 7.09 -8.48
CA LYS A 63 7.16 7.76 -9.73
C LYS A 63 5.65 7.89 -9.87
N ARG A 64 4.87 6.85 -9.53
CA ARG A 64 3.40 6.92 -9.49
C ARG A 64 2.89 7.83 -8.37
N LEU A 65 3.63 8.00 -7.28
CA LEU A 65 3.35 8.98 -6.24
C LEU A 65 3.73 10.38 -6.71
N ALA A 66 4.85 10.58 -7.40
CA ALA A 66 5.22 11.87 -7.96
C ALA A 66 4.23 12.30 -9.07
N ASP A 67 3.85 11.37 -9.94
CA ASP A 67 2.84 11.56 -10.98
C ASP A 67 1.42 11.65 -10.36
N GLY A 68 1.18 10.93 -9.27
CA GLY A 68 -0.09 10.87 -8.52
C GLY A 68 -0.27 11.94 -7.44
N VAL A 69 0.77 12.70 -7.08
CA VAL A 69 0.67 13.95 -6.31
C VAL A 69 0.07 15.07 -7.17
N SER A 70 -0.07 14.82 -8.48
CA SER A 70 -0.94 15.60 -9.38
C SER A 70 -2.32 14.96 -9.59
N ALA A 71 -2.63 13.83 -8.96
CA ALA A 71 -3.96 13.21 -9.00
C ALA A 71 -4.75 13.57 -7.73
N PRO A 72 -5.95 14.16 -7.84
CA PRO A 72 -6.72 14.58 -6.68
C PRO A 72 -7.04 13.36 -5.82
N GLN A 73 -6.80 13.47 -4.50
CA GLN A 73 -7.08 12.44 -3.52
C GLN A 73 -8.44 11.79 -3.80
N VAL A 74 -8.42 10.48 -4.04
CA VAL A 74 -9.62 9.63 -4.12
C VAL A 74 -10.14 9.54 -2.69
N VAL A 75 -10.89 10.57 -2.32
CA VAL A 75 -11.80 10.55 -1.19
C VAL A 75 -12.71 9.32 -1.37
N PRO A 76 -12.95 8.50 -0.33
CA PRO A 76 -13.82 7.34 -0.43
C PRO A 76 -15.13 7.74 -1.12
N ASP A 77 -15.50 6.95 -2.12
CA ASP A 77 -16.62 7.17 -3.04
C ASP A 77 -17.97 6.98 -2.33
N GLU A 78 -18.20 7.76 -1.27
CA GLU A 78 -19.54 8.01 -0.78
C GLU A 78 -20.22 8.88 -1.85
N PRO A 79 -21.20 8.34 -2.59
CA PRO A 79 -21.78 9.02 -3.75
C PRO A 79 -22.42 10.36 -3.38
N ASP A 80 -22.69 10.57 -2.09
CA ASP A 80 -23.35 11.74 -1.55
C ASP A 80 -22.43 12.65 -0.71
N ALA A 81 -21.12 12.41 -0.70
CA ALA A 81 -20.16 13.24 0.03
C ALA A 81 -19.87 14.58 -0.67
N ILE A 82 -19.69 15.61 0.13
CA ILE A 82 -19.31 16.96 -0.28
C ILE A 82 -17.85 17.18 0.13
N ILE A 83 -17.03 17.58 -0.84
CA ILE A 83 -15.59 17.73 -0.65
C ILE A 83 -15.18 19.20 -0.84
N GLN A 84 -14.50 19.78 0.13
CA GLN A 84 -13.88 21.11 0.01
C GLN A 84 -12.38 21.02 0.34
N GLY A 85 -11.53 21.54 -0.55
CA GLY A 85 -10.08 21.66 -0.31
C GLY A 85 -9.33 20.37 0.03
N GLU A 86 -9.83 19.19 -0.36
CA GLU A 86 -9.34 17.82 -0.05
C GLU A 86 -9.97 17.10 1.16
N ARG A 87 -10.94 17.71 1.85
CA ARG A 87 -11.65 17.05 2.97
C ARG A 87 -13.12 16.83 2.68
N VAL A 88 -13.68 15.72 3.17
CA VAL A 88 -15.13 15.55 3.25
C VAL A 88 -15.65 16.46 4.33
N VAL A 89 -16.41 17.48 3.93
CA VAL A 89 -16.98 18.50 4.82
C VAL A 89 -18.48 18.33 5.00
N GLY A 90 -19.10 17.36 4.34
CA GLY A 90 -20.54 17.16 4.47
C GLY A 90 -21.11 16.09 3.56
N LYS A 91 -22.44 16.00 3.56
CA LYS A 91 -23.22 15.11 2.72
C LYS A 91 -24.44 15.82 2.11
N MET A 92 -24.76 15.46 0.88
CA MET A 92 -25.95 15.92 0.17
C MET A 92 -27.07 14.89 0.31
N ILE A 93 -28.27 15.32 0.68
CA ILE A 93 -29.41 14.44 0.95
C ILE A 93 -30.38 14.52 -0.23
N ALA A 94 -30.65 13.36 -0.83
CA ALA A 94 -31.52 13.20 -2.01
C ALA A 94 -31.15 14.16 -3.17
N PRO A 95 -29.92 14.07 -3.70
CA PRO A 95 -29.49 14.90 -4.83
C PRO A 95 -30.19 14.49 -6.12
N ARG A 96 -30.70 15.47 -6.87
CA ARG A 96 -31.25 15.35 -8.20
C ARG A 96 -30.44 16.21 -9.17
N LEU A 97 -29.75 15.57 -10.11
CA LEU A 97 -28.96 16.25 -11.13
C LEU A 97 -29.82 16.52 -12.36
N GLU A 98 -30.00 17.79 -12.69
CA GLU A 98 -30.64 18.20 -13.94
C GLU A 98 -29.55 18.62 -14.93
N LEU A 99 -29.08 17.63 -15.69
CA LEU A 99 -27.97 17.76 -16.65
C LEU A 99 -28.25 18.82 -17.74
N GLY A 100 -29.52 19.09 -18.05
CA GLY A 100 -29.91 20.08 -19.06
C GLY A 100 -29.70 21.53 -18.63
N GLU A 101 -29.70 21.82 -17.32
CA GLU A 101 -29.61 23.19 -16.79
C GLU A 101 -28.27 23.49 -16.11
N GLY A 102 -27.39 22.49 -15.98
CA GLY A 102 -26.16 22.64 -15.20
C GLY A 102 -26.44 22.90 -13.72
N ARG A 103 -27.54 22.36 -13.19
CA ARG A 103 -28.01 22.55 -11.82
C ARG A 103 -28.17 21.24 -11.09
N VAL A 104 -27.89 21.27 -9.79
CA VAL A 104 -28.08 20.17 -8.86
C VAL A 104 -29.02 20.64 -7.77
N TYR A 105 -30.15 19.95 -7.65
CA TYR A 105 -31.15 20.19 -6.63
C TYR A 105 -30.96 19.17 -5.51
N ALA A 106 -31.00 19.60 -4.26
CA ALA A 106 -30.89 18.72 -3.10
C ALA A 106 -31.94 19.07 -2.07
N ASN A 107 -32.56 18.05 -1.46
CA ASN A 107 -33.51 18.29 -0.36
C ASN A 107 -32.81 18.93 0.83
N ALA A 108 -31.58 18.51 1.12
CA ALA A 108 -30.76 19.15 2.14
C ALA A 108 -29.26 18.94 1.91
N ILE A 109 -28.45 19.84 2.46
CA ILE A 109 -27.01 19.65 2.65
C ILE A 109 -26.74 19.65 4.14
N ARG A 110 -26.02 18.63 4.63
CA ARG A 110 -25.49 18.60 6.00
C ARG A 110 -23.98 18.71 5.96
N GLY A 111 -23.48 19.88 6.30
CA GLY A 111 -22.08 20.16 6.51
C GLY A 111 -21.65 19.96 7.96
N ASP A 112 -20.38 19.65 8.16
CA ASP A 112 -19.71 19.72 9.46
C ASP A 112 -19.40 21.19 9.83
N GLU A 113 -18.54 21.40 10.83
CA GLU A 113 -18.10 22.73 11.27
C GLU A 113 -17.23 23.47 10.24
N ASN A 114 -16.65 22.75 9.28
CA ASN A 114 -15.74 23.28 8.26
C ASN A 114 -16.43 23.54 6.93
N PHE A 115 -17.70 23.14 6.77
CA PHE A 115 -18.46 23.39 5.56
C PHE A 115 -18.74 24.87 5.37
N ASN A 116 -18.16 25.44 4.31
CA ASN A 116 -18.45 26.80 3.88
C ASN A 116 -19.42 26.80 2.69
N PRO A 117 -20.70 27.18 2.87
CA PRO A 117 -21.68 27.15 1.78
C PRO A 117 -21.44 28.22 0.71
N ASP A 118 -20.66 29.26 1.02
CA ASP A 118 -20.33 30.35 0.10
C ASP A 118 -19.10 30.01 -0.76
N ALA A 119 -18.41 28.89 -0.47
CA ALA A 119 -17.28 28.40 -1.23
C ALA A 119 -17.68 27.30 -2.21
N VAL A 120 -16.93 27.19 -3.31
CA VAL A 120 -17.08 26.09 -4.26
C VAL A 120 -16.73 24.77 -3.58
N PHE A 121 -17.54 23.75 -3.82
CA PHE A 121 -17.32 22.40 -3.31
C PHE A 121 -17.43 21.38 -4.44
N ARG A 122 -16.81 20.23 -4.24
CA ARG A 122 -16.83 19.11 -5.18
C ARG A 122 -17.85 18.07 -4.75
N PHE A 123 -18.71 17.67 -5.68
CA PHE A 123 -19.75 16.66 -5.48
C PHE A 123 -19.83 15.77 -6.72
N ARG A 124 -19.69 14.44 -6.54
CA ARG A 124 -19.65 13.44 -7.63
C ARG A 124 -18.72 13.84 -8.79
N GLY A 125 -17.53 14.35 -8.45
CA GLY A 125 -16.52 14.79 -9.42
C GLY A 125 -16.76 16.17 -10.06
N ARG A 126 -17.87 16.86 -9.78
CA ARG A 126 -18.18 18.18 -10.34
C ARG A 126 -17.97 19.29 -9.31
N GLN A 127 -17.56 20.47 -9.77
CA GLN A 127 -17.51 21.66 -8.93
C GLN A 127 -18.88 22.35 -8.90
N LEU A 128 -19.42 22.53 -7.71
CA LEU A 128 -20.71 23.14 -7.44
C LEU A 128 -20.55 24.37 -6.54
N SER A 129 -21.39 25.37 -6.75
CA SER A 129 -21.58 26.50 -5.84
C SER A 129 -23.04 26.56 -5.42
N VAL A 130 -23.32 26.86 -4.16
CA VAL A 130 -24.71 27.09 -3.71
C VAL A 130 -25.22 28.37 -4.37
N GLU A 131 -26.33 28.28 -5.11
CA GLU A 131 -27.00 29.41 -5.75
C GLU A 131 -28.18 29.87 -4.89
N LYS A 132 -28.92 28.93 -4.29
CA LYS A 132 -30.07 29.22 -3.43
C LYS A 132 -30.24 28.14 -2.37
N ALA A 133 -30.67 28.53 -1.17
CA ALA A 133 -31.17 27.63 -0.14
C ALA A 133 -32.36 28.29 0.57
N ASP A 134 -33.42 27.53 0.87
CA ASP A 134 -34.62 28.08 1.51
C ASP A 134 -34.44 28.31 3.01
N ALA A 135 -33.64 27.48 3.67
CA ALA A 135 -33.33 27.64 5.09
C ALA A 135 -31.87 27.25 5.37
N ARG A 136 -31.21 28.06 6.20
CA ARG A 136 -29.90 27.78 6.79
C ARG A 136 -30.07 27.65 8.30
N MET A 137 -29.82 26.45 8.81
CA MET A 137 -29.92 26.15 10.23
C MET A 137 -28.56 25.68 10.73
N GLU A 138 -28.20 26.10 11.94
CA GLU A 138 -27.12 25.44 12.67
C GLU A 138 -27.62 24.05 13.08
N SER A 139 -27.04 23.01 12.51
CA SER A 139 -27.34 21.64 12.90
C SER A 139 -26.43 21.24 14.05
N LYS A 140 -27.02 20.74 15.13
CA LYS A 140 -26.29 20.07 16.21
C LYS A 140 -26.57 18.57 16.07
N GLY A 141 -25.63 17.85 15.46
CA GLY A 141 -25.76 16.42 15.17
C GLY A 141 -24.74 15.57 15.94
N ALA A 142 -24.77 14.26 15.71
CA ALA A 142 -23.81 13.30 16.28
C ALA A 142 -22.34 13.56 15.87
N PHE A 143 -22.12 14.42 14.87
CA PHE A 143 -20.81 14.80 14.34
C PHE A 143 -20.34 16.21 14.79
N GLY A 144 -21.01 16.83 15.78
CA GLY A 144 -20.68 18.16 16.28
C GLY A 144 -21.64 19.27 15.83
N ARG A 145 -21.23 20.53 15.99
CA ARG A 145 -21.92 21.67 15.38
C ARG A 145 -21.60 21.67 13.88
N GLY A 146 -22.61 21.92 13.05
CA GLY A 146 -22.44 21.99 11.61
C GLY A 146 -23.55 22.83 10.97
N THR A 147 -23.53 22.92 9.65
CA THR A 147 -24.52 23.69 8.90
C THR A 147 -25.49 22.75 8.18
N ALA A 148 -26.79 22.93 8.39
CA ALA A 148 -27.82 22.30 7.57
C ALA A 148 -28.46 23.33 6.65
N LEU A 149 -28.48 23.04 5.36
CA LEU A 149 -29.23 23.78 4.35
C LEU A 149 -30.41 22.92 3.87
N SER A 150 -31.56 23.53 3.63
CA SER A 150 -32.76 22.87 3.08
C SER A 150 -33.13 23.42 1.71
N ASN A 151 -33.65 22.56 0.83
CA ASN A 151 -34.03 22.86 -0.56
C ASN A 151 -32.94 23.65 -1.30
N VAL A 152 -31.78 23.02 -1.45
CA VAL A 152 -30.60 23.67 -2.00
C VAL A 152 -30.57 23.53 -3.51
N VAL A 153 -30.36 24.65 -4.20
CA VAL A 153 -30.03 24.70 -5.63
C VAL A 153 -28.56 25.04 -5.75
N CYS A 154 -27.81 24.15 -6.38
CA CYS A 154 -26.39 24.35 -6.67
C CYS A 154 -26.18 24.50 -8.17
N LYS A 155 -25.35 25.45 -8.57
CA LYS A 155 -24.92 25.65 -9.95
C LYS A 155 -23.60 24.93 -10.18
N VAL A 156 -23.47 24.23 -11.32
CA VAL A 156 -22.20 23.66 -11.77
C VAL A 156 -21.30 24.79 -12.26
N VAL A 157 -20.14 24.94 -11.63
CA VAL A 157 -19.15 25.99 -11.95
C VAL A 157 -18.15 25.50 -12.99
N GLU A 158 -17.76 24.22 -12.92
CA GLU A 158 -16.78 23.61 -13.81
C GLU A 158 -17.10 22.11 -13.98
N THR A 159 -17.03 21.62 -15.23
CA THR A 159 -17.25 20.21 -15.63
C THR A 159 -15.95 19.48 -15.84
#